data_AF-A0A3S1SYM9-F1
#
_entry.id   AF-A0A3S1SYM9-F1
#
_cell.length_a   1.000
_cell.length_b   1.000
_cell.length_c   1.000
_cell.angle_alpha   90.00
_cell.angle_beta   90.00
_cell.angle_gamma   90.00
#
_symmetry.space_group_name_H-M   'P 1'
#
loop_
_entity.id
_entity.type
_entity.pdbx_description
1 polymer ?
#
loop_
_entity_poly.entity_id
_entity_poly.type
_entity_poly.pdbx_seq_one_letter_code
_entity_poly.pdbx_strand_id
1 'polypeptide(L)'
;ITILGPISGAHFNPAVTLVFALRREIEANAALAYVIAQIAGGIAGTFLAHAMFELPILQASATVRTGTGQWLAEAVAAFGLVFTILAGLRFRSDAIPWLVGLYITAAYWFTASTSFANPAVAVARAFSDTFSGIRPVDLPGFIAAELLGALLAMALAGWLLAETKPIRQMKAAE
;
A
#
# COMPACT_ATOMS: atom_id res chain seq x y z
N ILE A 1 -6.76 10.52 3.82
CA ILE A 1 -7.87 9.85 3.11
C ILE A 1 -9.14 10.70 3.14
N THR A 2 -9.67 11.10 4.30
CA THR A 2 -10.91 11.90 4.42
C THR A 2 -11.04 13.07 3.45
N ILE A 3 -9.97 13.86 3.28
CA ILE A 3 -10.00 15.09 2.46
C ILE A 3 -9.97 14.80 0.95
N LEU A 4 -9.22 13.78 0.51
CA LEU A 4 -8.92 13.53 -0.90
C LEU A 4 -9.63 12.27 -1.47
N GLY A 5 -10.26 11.48 -0.61
CA GLY A 5 -11.03 10.29 -0.97
C GLY A 5 -12.19 10.58 -1.92
N PRO A 6 -13.01 11.62 -1.67
CA PRO A 6 -14.10 11.99 -2.60
C PRO A 6 -13.63 12.41 -4.00
N ILE A 7 -12.34 12.76 -4.17
CA ILE A 7 -11.78 13.23 -5.45
C ILE A 7 -11.14 12.07 -6.23
N SER A 8 -10.42 11.18 -5.54
CA SER A 8 -9.52 10.18 -6.18
C SER A 8 -9.60 8.77 -5.58
N GLY A 9 -10.47 8.53 -4.61
CA GLY A 9 -10.42 7.31 -3.79
C GLY A 9 -9.21 7.25 -2.85
N ALA A 10 -8.28 8.22 -2.91
CA ALA A 10 -7.17 8.38 -1.97
C ALA A 10 -6.30 7.12 -1.80
N HIS A 11 -5.97 6.43 -2.90
CA HIS A 11 -5.15 5.22 -2.85
C HIS A 11 -3.76 5.47 -2.24
N PHE A 12 -3.09 6.56 -2.67
CA PHE A 12 -1.74 6.97 -2.24
C PHE A 12 -0.65 5.89 -2.29
N ASN A 13 -0.91 4.78 -2.96
CA ASN A 13 -0.11 3.57 -2.87
C ASN A 13 -0.27 2.73 -4.15
N PRO A 14 0.84 2.40 -4.85
CA PRO A 14 0.79 1.58 -6.05
C PRO A 14 0.23 0.17 -5.81
N ALA A 15 0.49 -0.44 -4.66
CA ALA A 15 -0.03 -1.77 -4.33
C ALA A 15 -1.56 -1.75 -4.13
N VAL A 16 -2.08 -0.72 -3.45
CA VAL A 16 -3.54 -0.51 -3.33
C VAL A 16 -4.15 -0.26 -4.70
N THR A 17 -3.52 0.61 -5.52
CA THR A 17 -4.00 0.92 -6.87
C THR A 17 -4.05 -0.33 -7.75
N LEU A 18 -3.04 -1.20 -7.68
CA LEU A 18 -3.01 -2.47 -8.39
C LEU A 18 -4.17 -3.37 -7.97
N VAL A 19 -4.44 -3.50 -6.67
CA VAL A 19 -5.56 -4.33 -6.17
C VAL A 19 -6.90 -3.85 -6.73
N PHE A 20 -7.15 -2.54 -6.73
CA PHE A 20 -8.38 -1.99 -7.31
C PHE A 20 -8.44 -2.20 -8.84
N ALA A 21 -7.32 -2.10 -9.55
CA ALA A 21 -7.25 -2.36 -10.99
C ALA A 21 -7.55 -3.84 -11.30
N LEU A 22 -6.98 -4.78 -10.54
CA LEU A 22 -7.24 -6.22 -10.68
C LEU A 22 -8.69 -6.59 -10.34
N ARG A 23 -9.31 -5.85 -9.43
CA ARG A 23 -10.75 -5.96 -9.12
C ARG A 23 -11.64 -5.23 -10.13
N ARG A 24 -11.06 -4.60 -11.16
CA ARG A 24 -11.74 -3.80 -12.20
C ARG A 24 -12.55 -2.62 -11.65
N GLU A 25 -12.10 -2.04 -10.55
CA GLU A 25 -12.70 -0.85 -9.92
C GLU A 25 -12.05 0.46 -10.40
N ILE A 26 -10.95 0.36 -11.15
CA ILE A 26 -10.29 1.49 -11.82
C ILE A 26 -9.79 1.03 -13.20
N GLU A 27 -9.94 1.89 -14.21
CA GLU A 27 -9.43 1.68 -15.55
C GLU A 27 -7.89 1.57 -15.57
N ALA A 28 -7.34 0.71 -16.42
CA ALA A 28 -5.89 0.44 -16.45
C ALA A 28 -5.05 1.71 -16.70
N ASN A 29 -5.51 2.59 -17.60
CA ASN A 29 -4.82 3.85 -17.90
C ASN A 29 -4.85 4.81 -16.70
N ALA A 30 -5.96 4.86 -15.96
CA ALA A 30 -6.07 5.65 -14.74
C ALA A 30 -5.19 5.06 -13.63
N ALA A 31 -5.14 3.73 -13.49
CA ALA A 31 -4.25 3.06 -12.54
C ALA A 31 -2.76 3.39 -12.81
N LEU A 32 -2.34 3.39 -14.08
CA LEU A 32 -0.99 3.81 -14.45
C LEU A 32 -0.71 5.28 -14.09
N ALA A 33 -1.64 6.18 -14.38
CA ALA A 33 -1.52 7.58 -14.01
C ALA A 33 -1.43 7.77 -12.48
N TYR A 34 -2.17 6.98 -11.71
CA TYR A 34 -2.09 6.96 -10.24
C TYR A 34 -0.70 6.56 -9.77
N VAL A 35 -0.13 5.47 -10.29
CA VAL A 35 1.21 5.01 -9.88
C VAL A 35 2.28 6.06 -10.18
N ILE A 36 2.23 6.68 -11.37
CA ILE A 36 3.16 7.76 -11.74
C ILE A 36 3.02 8.95 -10.78
N ALA A 37 1.79 9.41 -10.52
CA ALA A 37 1.54 10.53 -9.62
C ALA A 37 1.97 10.24 -8.18
N GLN A 38 1.76 9.00 -7.70
CA GLN A 38 2.16 8.56 -6.36
C GLN A 38 3.68 8.57 -6.19
N ILE A 39 4.42 8.03 -7.17
CA ILE A 39 5.89 8.02 -7.14
C ILE A 39 6.44 9.45 -7.24
N ALA A 40 5.96 10.23 -8.21
CA ALA A 40 6.39 11.61 -8.40
C ALA A 40 6.10 12.47 -7.16
N GLY A 41 4.91 12.34 -6.59
CA GLY A 41 4.51 13.03 -5.37
C GLY A 41 5.33 12.61 -4.15
N GLY A 42 5.63 11.31 -4.01
CA GLY A 42 6.50 10.79 -2.96
C GLY A 42 7.92 11.38 -3.03
N ILE A 43 8.54 11.36 -4.22
CA ILE A 43 9.87 11.94 -4.44
C ILE A 43 9.87 13.45 -4.18
N ALA A 44 8.88 14.18 -4.71
CA ALA A 44 8.74 15.61 -4.47
C ALA A 44 8.55 15.93 -2.98
N GLY A 45 7.80 15.11 -2.25
CA GLY A 45 7.63 15.21 -0.81
C GLY A 45 8.95 15.00 -0.05
N THR A 46 9.78 14.03 -0.44
CA THR A 46 11.12 13.82 0.11
C THR A 46 12.00 15.06 -0.10
N PHE A 47 12.03 15.62 -1.31
CA PHE A 47 12.82 16.82 -1.60
C PHE A 47 12.33 18.05 -0.84
N LEU A 48 11.02 18.19 -0.68
CA LEU A 48 10.45 19.25 0.15
C LEU A 48 10.86 19.08 1.62
N ALA A 49 10.82 17.86 2.15
CA ALA A 49 11.31 17.59 3.50
C ALA A 49 12.80 17.94 3.64
N HIS A 50 13.64 17.56 2.68
CA HIS A 50 15.05 17.94 2.68
C HIS A 50 15.25 19.46 2.75
N ALA A 51 14.49 20.22 1.95
CA ALA A 51 14.51 21.67 2.00
C ALA A 51 14.09 22.22 3.38
N MET A 52 13.02 21.65 3.97
CA MET A 52 12.53 22.05 5.31
C MET A 52 13.54 21.78 6.43
N PHE A 53 14.39 20.76 6.28
CA PHE A 53 15.39 20.35 7.27
C PHE A 53 16.83 20.78 6.91
N GLU A 54 16.99 21.68 5.94
CA GLU A 54 18.30 22.18 5.48
C GLU A 54 19.28 21.07 5.06
N LEU A 55 18.77 19.98 4.46
CA LEU A 55 19.56 18.88 3.93
C LEU A 55 19.85 19.07 2.42
N PRO A 56 20.89 18.41 1.87
CA PRO A 56 21.06 18.34 0.42
C PRO A 56 19.79 17.79 -0.24
N ILE A 57 19.25 18.49 -1.24
CA ILE A 57 17.97 18.12 -1.86
C ILE A 57 18.04 16.74 -2.52
N LEU A 58 19.09 16.51 -3.30
CA LEU A 58 19.33 15.24 -3.97
C LEU A 58 20.24 14.36 -3.12
N GLN A 59 19.74 13.19 -2.75
CA GLN A 59 20.48 12.17 -2.02
C GLN A 59 20.19 10.79 -2.61
N ALA A 60 21.10 9.86 -2.38
CA ALA A 60 20.88 8.43 -2.58
C ALA A 60 21.16 7.75 -1.24
N SER A 61 20.18 7.02 -0.72
CA SER A 61 20.28 6.41 0.60
C SER A 61 21.34 5.31 0.63
N ALA A 62 22.15 5.27 1.70
CA ALA A 62 23.05 4.18 2.05
C ALA A 62 22.45 3.25 3.12
N THR A 63 21.31 3.60 3.71
CA THR A 63 20.62 2.83 4.77
C THR A 63 20.23 1.43 4.28
N VAL A 64 20.91 0.40 4.79
CA VAL A 64 20.67 -1.00 4.41
C VAL A 64 19.36 -1.49 5.01
N ARG A 65 18.46 -2.01 4.17
CA ARG A 65 17.19 -2.62 4.59
C ARG A 65 16.93 -3.86 3.76
N THR A 66 17.45 -4.99 4.19
CA THR A 66 17.32 -6.26 3.47
C THR A 66 17.27 -7.43 4.43
N GLY A 67 16.88 -8.59 3.93
CA GLY A 67 16.77 -9.83 4.70
C GLY A 67 15.33 -10.29 4.92
N THR A 68 15.19 -11.57 5.24
CA THR A 68 13.89 -12.27 5.34
C THR A 68 12.94 -11.62 6.33
N GLY A 69 13.43 -11.16 7.48
CA GLY A 69 12.61 -10.45 8.48
C GLY A 69 12.04 -9.13 7.98
N GLN A 70 12.83 -8.37 7.21
CA GLN A 70 12.40 -7.10 6.60
C GLN A 70 11.36 -7.32 5.51
N TRP A 71 11.59 -8.30 4.63
CA TRP A 71 10.63 -8.62 3.56
C TRP A 71 9.33 -9.20 4.11
N LEU A 72 9.40 -10.10 5.10
CA LEU A 72 8.19 -10.61 5.75
C LEU A 72 7.41 -9.50 6.44
N ALA A 73 8.10 -8.57 7.10
CA ALA A 73 7.49 -7.40 7.72
C ALA A 73 6.71 -6.54 6.70
N GLU A 74 7.30 -6.26 5.54
CA GLU A 74 6.63 -5.52 4.45
C GLU A 74 5.43 -6.28 3.86
N ALA A 75 5.56 -7.59 3.67
CA ALA A 75 4.46 -8.42 3.20
C ALA A 75 3.30 -8.43 4.19
N VAL A 76 3.57 -8.57 5.49
CA VAL A 76 2.54 -8.56 6.55
C VAL A 76 1.88 -7.18 6.65
N ALA A 77 2.67 -6.10 6.56
CA ALA A 77 2.16 -4.73 6.60
C ALA A 77 1.25 -4.43 5.40
N ALA A 78 1.71 -4.72 4.18
CA ALA A 78 0.92 -4.51 2.97
C ALA A 78 -0.33 -5.40 2.95
N PHE A 79 -0.20 -6.65 3.42
CA PHE A 79 -1.33 -7.56 3.56
C PHE A 79 -2.41 -6.99 4.47
N GLY A 80 -2.07 -6.61 5.71
CA GLY A 80 -3.08 -6.13 6.64
C GLY A 80 -3.64 -4.77 6.20
N LEU A 81 -2.83 -3.89 5.58
CA LEU A 81 -3.32 -2.64 5.00
C LEU A 81 -4.42 -2.91 3.97
N VAL A 82 -4.13 -3.74 2.97
CA VAL A 82 -5.08 -4.04 1.89
C VAL A 82 -6.28 -4.80 2.42
N PHE A 83 -6.08 -5.78 3.31
CA PHE A 83 -7.18 -6.51 3.92
C PHE A 83 -8.10 -5.58 4.71
N THR A 84 -7.55 -4.66 5.51
CA THR A 84 -8.29 -3.65 6.26
C THR A 84 -9.08 -2.73 5.32
N ILE A 85 -8.51 -2.32 4.18
CA ILE A 85 -9.24 -1.54 3.16
C ILE A 85 -10.42 -2.34 2.62
N LEU A 86 -10.20 -3.58 2.18
CA LEU A 86 -11.24 -4.41 1.55
C LEU A 86 -12.35 -4.80 2.52
N ALA A 87 -12.00 -5.22 3.74
CA ALA A 87 -12.96 -5.52 4.80
C ALA A 87 -13.70 -4.25 5.26
N GLY A 88 -13.00 -3.13 5.36
CA GLY A 88 -13.58 -1.82 5.66
C GLY A 88 -14.62 -1.41 4.62
N LEU A 89 -14.30 -1.52 3.33
CA LEU A 89 -15.24 -1.28 2.23
C LEU A 89 -16.51 -2.13 2.34
N ARG A 90 -16.37 -3.40 2.74
CA ARG A 90 -17.51 -4.32 2.87
C ARG A 90 -18.39 -4.03 4.08
N PHE A 91 -17.80 -3.73 5.23
CA PHE A 91 -18.53 -3.72 6.50
C PHE A 91 -18.74 -2.34 7.11
N ARG A 92 -17.82 -1.38 6.89
CA ARG A 92 -17.79 -0.04 7.50
C ARG A 92 -17.03 0.95 6.61
N SER A 93 -17.58 1.25 5.44
CA SER A 93 -16.92 2.10 4.44
C SER A 93 -16.70 3.54 4.93
N ASP A 94 -17.57 4.02 5.84
CA ASP A 94 -17.46 5.29 6.55
C ASP A 94 -16.19 5.40 7.41
N ALA A 95 -15.69 4.26 7.92
CA ALA A 95 -14.56 4.20 8.83
C ALA A 95 -13.20 4.00 8.14
N ILE A 96 -13.16 3.80 6.82
CA ILE A 96 -11.91 3.52 6.07
C ILE A 96 -10.77 4.49 6.41
N PRO A 97 -10.97 5.82 6.45
CA PRO A 97 -9.88 6.74 6.77
C PRO A 97 -9.22 6.44 8.13
N TRP A 98 -10.03 6.12 9.13
CA TRP A 98 -9.57 5.78 10.47
C TRP A 98 -8.92 4.39 10.50
N LEU A 99 -9.55 3.39 9.89
CA LEU A 99 -9.04 2.03 9.83
C LEU A 99 -7.65 1.98 9.20
N VAL A 100 -7.46 2.64 8.05
CA VAL A 100 -6.17 2.68 7.36
C VAL A 100 -5.12 3.44 8.19
N GLY A 101 -5.48 4.61 8.74
CA GLY A 101 -4.55 5.40 9.54
C GLY A 101 -4.08 4.66 10.80
N LEU A 102 -4.99 4.01 11.51
CA LEU A 102 -4.68 3.21 12.70
C LEU A 102 -3.87 1.97 12.35
N TYR A 103 -4.18 1.29 11.25
CA TYR A 103 -3.44 0.11 10.83
C TYR A 103 -1.99 0.47 10.48
N ILE A 104 -1.75 1.50 9.66
CA ILE A 104 -0.38 1.93 9.32
C ILE A 104 0.37 2.41 10.55
N THR A 105 -0.30 3.11 11.46
CA THR A 105 0.28 3.48 12.76
C THR A 105 0.70 2.24 13.53
N ALA A 106 -0.18 1.24 13.68
CA ALA A 106 0.20 -0.01 14.36
C ALA A 106 1.34 -0.74 13.66
N ALA A 107 1.29 -0.85 12.33
CA ALA A 107 2.30 -1.53 11.51
C ALA A 107 3.68 -0.88 11.65
N TYR A 108 3.76 0.45 11.74
CA TYR A 108 5.01 1.13 12.02
C TYR A 108 5.66 0.66 13.34
N TRP A 109 4.87 0.30 14.36
CA TRP A 109 5.37 -0.19 15.65
C TRP A 109 5.64 -1.70 15.68
N PHE A 110 4.79 -2.54 15.09
CA PHE A 110 4.92 -3.99 15.23
C PHE A 110 5.82 -4.63 14.17
N THR A 111 6.15 -3.93 13.08
CA THR A 111 6.97 -4.50 12.00
C THR A 111 8.44 -4.13 12.14
N ALA A 112 9.33 -5.08 11.80
CA ALA A 112 10.78 -4.88 11.82
C ALA A 112 11.29 -3.86 10.77
N SER A 113 10.44 -3.49 9.81
CA SER A 113 10.77 -2.64 8.67
C SER A 113 10.28 -1.21 8.79
N THR A 114 9.62 -0.83 9.90
CA THR A 114 8.92 0.45 10.03
C THR A 114 7.79 0.63 8.98
N SER A 115 7.23 -0.47 8.48
CA SER A 115 6.07 -0.58 7.58
C SER A 115 6.04 0.44 6.44
N PHE A 116 6.80 0.22 5.37
CA PHE A 116 6.65 1.06 4.18
C PHE A 116 5.29 0.76 3.55
N ALA A 117 4.98 -0.52 3.37
CA ALA A 117 3.73 -1.08 2.87
C ALA A 117 3.23 -0.41 1.58
N ASN A 118 4.13 0.22 0.83
CA ASN A 118 3.81 1.17 -0.23
C ASN A 118 5.02 1.38 -1.16
N PRO A 119 4.95 0.87 -2.41
CA PRO A 119 6.05 1.01 -3.36
C PRO A 119 6.46 2.46 -3.65
N ALA A 120 5.53 3.42 -3.62
CA ALA A 120 5.86 4.82 -3.83
C ALA A 120 6.66 5.41 -2.66
N VAL A 121 6.35 5.00 -1.42
CA VAL A 121 7.10 5.38 -0.23
C VAL A 121 8.49 4.73 -0.24
N ALA A 122 8.59 3.45 -0.61
CA ALA A 122 9.87 2.77 -0.75
C ALA A 122 10.79 3.52 -1.74
N VAL A 123 10.29 3.82 -2.94
CA VAL A 123 11.03 4.58 -3.96
C VAL A 123 11.43 5.96 -3.44
N ALA A 124 10.51 6.71 -2.83
CA ALA A 124 10.79 8.04 -2.31
C ALA A 124 11.86 8.04 -1.22
N ARG A 125 11.88 7.01 -0.36
CA ARG A 125 12.87 6.85 0.72
C ARG A 125 14.25 6.46 0.21
N ALA A 126 14.38 5.94 -1.01
CA ALA A 126 15.70 5.75 -1.63
C ALA A 126 16.41 7.06 -1.96
N PHE A 127 15.68 8.16 -2.02
CA PHE A 127 16.21 9.51 -2.24
C PHE A 127 16.51 10.27 -0.95
N SER A 128 16.54 9.62 0.22
CA SER A 128 16.84 10.23 1.53
C SER A 128 17.87 9.40 2.29
N ASP A 129 19.09 9.91 2.43
CA ASP A 129 20.18 9.28 3.19
C ASP A 129 20.11 9.63 4.68
N THR A 130 19.01 9.21 5.30
CA THR A 130 18.74 9.39 6.73
C THR A 130 18.31 8.06 7.36
N PHE A 131 17.96 8.06 8.66
CA PHE A 131 17.37 6.87 9.31
C PHE A 131 16.09 6.36 8.58
N SER A 132 15.43 7.26 7.85
CA SER A 132 14.27 6.90 7.04
C SER A 132 14.67 6.22 5.72
N GLY A 133 15.91 6.31 5.25
CA GLY A 133 16.31 5.81 3.94
C GLY A 133 16.16 4.29 3.71
N ILE A 134 16.23 3.91 2.43
CA ILE A 134 16.47 2.54 1.95
C ILE A 134 17.46 2.56 0.79
N ARG A 135 18.49 1.72 0.83
CA ARG A 135 19.47 1.62 -0.25
C ARG A 135 18.77 1.21 -1.56
N PRO A 136 19.04 1.86 -2.70
CA PRO A 136 18.37 1.56 -3.97
C PRO A 136 18.40 0.09 -4.41
N VAL A 137 19.48 -0.64 -4.08
CA VAL A 137 19.61 -2.07 -4.41
C VAL A 137 18.63 -2.95 -3.64
N ASP A 138 18.16 -2.49 -2.48
CA ASP A 138 17.26 -3.24 -1.60
C ASP A 138 15.78 -3.02 -1.98
N LEU A 139 15.48 -1.98 -2.77
CA LEU A 139 14.13 -1.63 -3.22
C LEU A 139 13.35 -2.78 -3.86
N PRO A 140 13.92 -3.58 -4.79
CA PRO A 140 13.14 -4.60 -5.48
C PRO A 140 12.56 -5.65 -4.52
N GLY A 141 13.30 -6.00 -3.46
CA GLY A 141 12.84 -6.94 -2.44
C GLY A 141 11.68 -6.40 -1.62
N PHE A 142 11.73 -5.12 -1.24
CA PHE A 142 10.63 -4.44 -0.55
C PHE A 142 9.37 -4.37 -1.42
N ILE A 143 9.50 -3.87 -2.64
CA ILE A 143 8.36 -3.74 -3.57
C ILE A 143 7.74 -5.11 -3.86
N ALA A 144 8.55 -6.15 -4.10
CA ALA A 144 8.04 -7.50 -4.32
C ALA A 144 7.26 -8.03 -3.10
N ALA A 145 7.76 -7.81 -1.89
CA ALA A 145 7.10 -8.22 -0.66
C ALA A 145 5.77 -7.47 -0.44
N GLU A 146 5.76 -6.15 -0.65
CA GLU A 146 4.55 -5.31 -0.54
C GLU A 146 3.47 -5.77 -1.52
N LEU A 147 3.84 -5.98 -2.79
CA LEU A 147 2.92 -6.47 -3.82
C LEU A 147 2.41 -7.88 -3.50
N LEU A 148 3.27 -8.78 -3.02
CA LEU A 148 2.86 -10.12 -2.59
C LEU A 148 1.85 -10.04 -1.46
N GLY A 149 2.12 -9.24 -0.43
CA GLY A 149 1.20 -9.01 0.70
C GLY A 149 -0.16 -8.49 0.24
N ALA A 150 -0.17 -7.48 -0.62
CA ALA A 150 -1.39 -6.91 -1.20
C ALA A 150 -2.21 -7.93 -2.01
N LEU A 151 -1.56 -8.75 -2.84
CA LEU A 151 -2.21 -9.78 -3.64
C LEU A 151 -2.79 -10.91 -2.78
N LEU A 152 -2.06 -11.34 -1.73
CA LEU A 152 -2.55 -12.33 -0.78
C LEU A 152 -3.77 -11.82 0.00
N ALA A 153 -3.76 -10.53 0.40
CA ALA A 153 -4.89 -9.89 1.05
C ALA A 153 -6.11 -9.81 0.13
N MET A 154 -5.91 -9.45 -1.13
CA MET A 154 -6.96 -9.46 -2.14
C MET A 154 -7.57 -10.85 -2.32
N ALA A 155 -6.74 -11.89 -2.44
CA ALA A 155 -7.19 -13.26 -2.61
C ALA A 155 -8.00 -13.74 -1.38
N LEU A 156 -7.47 -13.50 -0.17
CA LEU A 156 -8.15 -13.89 1.07
C LEU A 156 -9.47 -13.12 1.25
N ALA A 157 -9.47 -11.80 1.10
CA ALA A 157 -10.68 -10.99 1.23
C ALA A 157 -11.72 -11.37 0.16
N GLY A 158 -11.29 -11.64 -1.07
CA GLY A 158 -12.17 -12.08 -2.15
C GLY A 158 -12.88 -13.40 -1.82
N TRP A 159 -12.18 -14.36 -1.21
CA TRP A 159 -12.78 -15.61 -0.77
C TRP A 159 -13.63 -15.45 0.50
N LEU A 160 -13.08 -14.80 1.52
CA LEU A 160 -13.68 -14.70 2.86
C LEU A 160 -14.92 -13.81 2.88
N LEU A 161 -14.95 -12.76 2.04
CA LEU A 161 -16.03 -11.76 2.02
C LEU A 161 -17.02 -11.99 0.86
N ALA A 162 -16.85 -13.05 0.07
CA ALA A 162 -17.78 -13.40 -0.99
C ALA A 162 -19.18 -13.67 -0.42
N GLU A 163 -20.22 -13.15 -1.08
CA GLU A 163 -21.60 -13.48 -0.73
C GLU A 163 -21.86 -14.97 -1.01
N THR A 164 -22.35 -15.69 0.00
CA THR A 164 -22.80 -17.07 -0.16
C THR A 164 -24.04 -17.08 -1.05
N LYS A 165 -23.93 -17.68 -2.25
CA LYS A 165 -25.11 -17.92 -3.10
C LYS A 165 -26.09 -18.81 -2.33
N PRO A 166 -27.36 -18.40 -2.14
CA PRO A 166 -28.34 -19.24 -1.47
C PRO A 166 -28.63 -20.50 -2.30
N ILE A 167 -28.63 -21.68 -1.66
CA ILE A 167 -28.82 -23.02 -2.26
C ILE A 167 -30.22 -23.22 -2.90
N ARG A 168 -31.08 -22.19 -2.97
CA ARG A 168 -32.52 -22.35 -3.26
C ARG A 168 -32.93 -22.29 -4.75
N GLN A 169 -32.01 -22.41 -5.70
CA GLN A 169 -32.36 -22.47 -7.14
C GLN A 169 -32.15 -23.84 -7.81
N MET A 170 -31.73 -24.89 -7.07
CA MET A 170 -31.58 -26.24 -7.63
C MET A 170 -32.84 -27.14 -7.52
N LYS A 171 -33.96 -26.63 -7.01
CA LYS A 171 -35.21 -27.41 -6.79
C LYS A 171 -36.41 -26.97 -7.64
N ALA A 172 -36.21 -26.18 -8.70
CA ALA A 172 -37.31 -25.75 -9.57
C ALA A 172 -37.10 -26.15 -11.04
N ALA A 173 -36.60 -27.36 -11.24
CA ALA A 173 -36.65 -28.06 -12.52
C ALA A 173 -36.99 -29.53 -12.21
N GLU A 174 -38.24 -29.73 -11.76
CA GLU A 174 -38.97 -30.99 -11.97
C GLU A 174 -39.64 -30.93 -13.34
#